data_AF-A0A914FP69-F1
#
_entry.id   AF-A0A914FP69-F1
#
_cell.length_a   1.000
_cell.length_b   1.000
_cell.length_c   1.000
_cell.angle_alpha   90.00
_cell.angle_beta   90.00
_cell.angle_gamma   90.00
#
_symmetry.space_group_name_H-M   'P 1'
#
loop_
_entity.id
_entity.type
_entity.pdbx_description
1 polymer ?
#
loop_
_entity_poly.entity_id
_entity_poly.type
_entity_poly.pdbx_seq_one_letter_code
_entity_poly.pdbx_strand_id
1 'polypeptide(L)'
;MSLNDTVSLQSTSSCSSDLENVTWPLGKDIYNTMKNQWLKGNPYHSKDGQDSFFYLFKDDGKLLDSYLTISNLRQLRRGKDIKEGSFYWDKVGEYTNGELRMADIEWPGGRANPPHGTPDKFHVRVVTLNEAPFIIVSELDLDTGKCPGNQGVVCDWGDITVTENGVKKNTTLYKCCTGYCVDLLNKLADDIGFTYTLYKVRDGKWGIKSVR
;
A
#
# COMPACT_ATOMS: atom_id res chain seq x y z
N MET A 1 -31.41 -11.94 34.35
CA MET A 1 -32.47 -12.80 33.81
C MET A 1 -32.09 -14.24 34.10
N SER A 2 -33.03 -15.02 34.63
CA SER A 2 -32.82 -16.44 34.88
C SER A 2 -32.91 -17.21 33.56
N LEU A 3 -32.34 -18.41 33.48
CA LEU A 3 -32.29 -19.24 32.27
C LEU A 3 -33.67 -19.67 31.71
N ASN A 4 -34.78 -19.37 32.41
CA ASN A 4 -36.14 -19.79 32.05
C ASN A 4 -37.14 -18.62 31.87
N ASP A 5 -36.69 -17.36 31.86
CA ASP A 5 -37.59 -16.22 31.67
C ASP A 5 -37.96 -16.06 30.18
N THR A 6 -39.20 -16.33 29.81
CA THR A 6 -39.74 -16.02 28.48
C THR A 6 -40.08 -14.53 28.40
N VAL A 7 -39.30 -13.77 27.64
CA VAL A 7 -39.52 -12.33 27.42
C VAL A 7 -40.12 -12.10 26.04
N SER A 8 -41.21 -11.32 25.97
CA SER A 8 -41.80 -10.90 24.70
C SER A 8 -40.85 -9.93 23.99
N LEU A 9 -40.41 -10.27 22.78
CA LEU A 9 -39.51 -9.46 21.94
C LEU A 9 -40.25 -8.44 21.07
N GLN A 10 -41.50 -8.10 21.41
CA GLN A 10 -42.24 -7.10 20.63
C GLN A 10 -41.62 -5.71 20.81
N SER A 11 -41.19 -5.14 19.69
CA SER A 11 -40.69 -3.76 19.65
C SER A 11 -41.86 -2.79 19.78
N THR A 12 -41.67 -1.76 20.60
CA THR A 12 -42.58 -0.59 20.68
C THR A 12 -42.32 0.42 19.57
N SER A 13 -41.39 0.13 18.65
CA SER A 13 -40.94 1.06 17.61
C SER A 13 -41.69 0.86 16.31
N SER A 14 -42.18 1.96 15.72
CA SER A 14 -42.79 1.99 14.39
C SER A 14 -42.04 2.98 13.50
N CYS A 15 -41.97 2.71 12.20
CA CYS A 15 -41.29 3.56 11.22
C CYS A 15 -42.12 4.80 10.82
N SER A 16 -43.09 5.23 11.63
CA SER A 16 -43.93 6.38 11.33
C SER A 16 -43.16 7.68 11.57
N SER A 17 -43.32 8.65 10.67
CA SER A 17 -42.54 9.89 10.58
C SER A 17 -42.65 10.83 11.79
N ASP A 18 -43.57 10.56 12.73
CA ASP A 18 -43.98 11.52 13.77
C ASP A 18 -43.19 11.38 15.08
N LEU A 19 -42.22 10.46 15.15
CA LEU A 19 -41.42 10.19 16.34
C LEU A 19 -39.92 10.31 16.01
N GLU A 20 -39.35 11.48 16.24
CA GLU A 20 -37.94 11.76 15.89
C GLU A 20 -36.91 11.01 16.76
N ASN A 21 -37.31 10.34 17.86
CA ASN A 21 -36.39 9.61 18.74
C ASN A 21 -37.05 8.40 19.41
N VAL A 22 -37.34 7.35 18.64
CA VAL A 22 -37.82 6.09 19.20
C VAL A 22 -36.63 5.25 19.65
N THR A 23 -36.56 4.96 20.94
CA THR A 23 -35.61 3.98 21.50
C THR A 23 -36.37 2.76 22.00
N TRP A 24 -35.79 1.56 21.81
CA TRP A 24 -36.35 0.32 22.34
C TRP A 24 -35.56 -0.09 23.58
N PRO A 25 -36.09 0.11 24.81
CA PRO A 25 -35.33 -0.12 26.04
C PRO A 25 -34.81 -1.56 26.16
N LEU A 26 -35.63 -2.54 25.76
CA LEU A 26 -35.27 -3.96 25.77
C LEU A 26 -34.14 -4.29 24.78
N GLY A 27 -33.94 -3.47 23.74
CA GLY A 27 -32.86 -3.64 22.79
C GLY A 27 -31.47 -3.61 23.45
N LYS A 28 -31.30 -2.77 24.49
CA LYS A 28 -30.04 -2.71 25.25
C LYS A 28 -29.80 -3.99 26.04
N ASP A 29 -30.85 -4.53 26.66
CA ASP A 29 -30.77 -5.77 27.45
C ASP A 29 -30.50 -6.97 26.54
N ILE A 30 -31.13 -7.03 25.36
CA ILE A 30 -30.87 -8.04 24.33
C ILE A 30 -29.42 -7.96 23.86
N TYR A 31 -28.94 -6.75 23.51
CA TYR A 31 -27.56 -6.55 23.05
C TYR A 31 -26.55 -7.02 24.10
N ASN A 32 -26.71 -6.60 25.35
CA ASN A 32 -25.83 -7.01 26.45
C ASN A 32 -25.92 -8.51 26.72
N THR A 33 -27.10 -9.10 26.60
CA THR A 33 -27.29 -10.54 26.77
C THR A 33 -26.57 -11.30 25.65
N MET A 34 -26.79 -10.94 24.38
CA MET A 34 -26.15 -11.58 23.23
C MET A 34 -24.63 -11.52 23.31
N LYS A 35 -24.08 -10.40 23.78
CA LYS A 35 -22.64 -10.20 23.96
C LYS A 35 -22.03 -11.14 25.00
N ASN A 36 -22.79 -11.52 26.02
CA ASN A 36 -22.37 -12.40 27.11
C ASN A 36 -22.70 -13.89 26.87
N GLN A 37 -23.35 -14.21 25.75
CA GLN A 37 -23.65 -15.58 25.35
C GLN A 37 -22.55 -16.12 24.44
N TRP A 38 -22.43 -17.45 24.40
CA TRP A 38 -21.60 -18.15 23.43
C TRP A 38 -22.50 -18.97 22.51
N LEU A 39 -22.16 -19.02 21.23
CA LEU A 39 -22.89 -19.79 20.23
C LEU A 39 -21.98 -20.93 19.77
N LYS A 40 -22.46 -22.17 19.87
CA LYS A 40 -21.76 -23.30 19.26
C LYS A 40 -21.89 -23.20 17.74
N GLY A 41 -20.78 -23.42 17.02
CA GLY A 41 -20.77 -23.54 15.57
C GLY A 41 -21.78 -24.56 15.05
N ASN A 42 -22.33 -24.32 13.84
CA ASN A 42 -23.39 -25.14 13.27
C ASN A 42 -22.86 -26.58 12.97
N PRO A 43 -23.42 -27.62 13.61
CA PRO A 43 -22.97 -29.00 13.43
C PRO A 43 -23.31 -29.62 12.06
N TYR A 44 -24.15 -28.97 11.24
CA TYR A 44 -24.56 -29.47 9.92
C TYR A 44 -23.72 -28.93 8.76
N HIS A 45 -22.76 -28.05 9.05
CA HIS A 45 -21.77 -27.56 8.09
C HIS A 45 -20.46 -28.34 8.29
N SER A 46 -20.42 -29.55 7.70
CA SER A 46 -19.29 -30.49 7.84
C SER A 46 -18.08 -30.16 6.96
N LYS A 47 -18.13 -29.10 6.15
CA LYS A 47 -17.04 -28.71 5.23
C LYS A 47 -15.99 -27.79 5.87
N ASP A 48 -16.27 -27.28 7.05
CA ASP A 48 -15.53 -26.23 7.73
C ASP A 48 -14.90 -26.69 9.06
N GLY A 49 -15.24 -27.90 9.56
CA GLY A 49 -14.63 -28.47 10.77
C GLY A 49 -14.90 -27.66 12.05
N GLN A 50 -15.94 -26.82 12.05
CA GLN A 50 -16.25 -25.87 13.13
C GLN A 50 -17.26 -26.41 14.16
N ASP A 51 -17.46 -27.72 14.22
CA ASP A 51 -18.32 -28.37 15.24
C ASP A 51 -17.79 -28.21 16.68
N SER A 52 -16.53 -27.84 16.82
CA SER A 52 -15.80 -27.63 18.07
C SER A 52 -15.58 -26.16 18.45
N PHE A 53 -15.96 -25.19 17.60
CA PHE A 53 -15.73 -23.78 17.87
C PHE A 53 -16.93 -23.10 18.55
N PHE A 54 -16.64 -22.26 19.54
CA PHE A 54 -17.62 -21.39 20.18
C PHE A 54 -17.38 -19.95 19.72
N TYR A 55 -18.41 -19.31 19.19
CA TYR A 55 -18.37 -17.88 18.93
C TYR A 55 -18.54 -17.14 20.25
N LEU A 56 -17.48 -16.43 20.68
CA LEU A 56 -17.50 -15.49 21.80
C LEU A 56 -17.36 -14.07 21.28
N PHE A 57 -17.88 -13.09 22.03
CA PHE A 57 -17.82 -11.68 21.64
C PHE A 57 -17.00 -10.86 22.64
N LYS A 58 -16.25 -9.89 22.12
CA LYS A 58 -15.50 -8.91 22.91
C LYS A 58 -16.39 -7.78 23.41
N ASP A 59 -15.79 -6.88 24.18
CA ASP A 59 -16.49 -5.74 24.72
C ASP A 59 -17.04 -4.75 23.68
N ASP A 60 -16.49 -4.76 22.47
CA ASP A 60 -16.92 -3.96 21.33
C ASP A 60 -17.94 -4.67 20.42
N GLY A 61 -18.35 -5.89 20.76
CA GLY A 61 -19.27 -6.70 19.98
C GLY A 61 -18.62 -7.44 18.80
N LYS A 62 -17.28 -7.39 18.65
CA LYS A 62 -16.57 -8.20 17.65
C LYS A 62 -16.33 -9.61 18.16
N LEU A 63 -16.04 -10.52 17.24
CA LEU A 63 -15.68 -11.89 17.58
C LEU A 63 -14.36 -11.92 18.39
N LEU A 64 -14.33 -12.68 19.47
CA LEU A 64 -13.18 -12.81 20.37
C LEU A 64 -12.00 -13.42 19.62
N ASP A 65 -12.24 -14.60 19.05
CA ASP A 65 -11.28 -15.39 18.29
C ASP A 65 -11.79 -15.57 16.86
N SER A 66 -10.95 -15.27 15.88
CA SER A 66 -11.28 -15.45 14.46
C SER A 66 -10.56 -16.67 13.92
N TYR A 67 -11.30 -17.58 13.30
CA TYR A 67 -10.73 -18.65 12.48
C TYR A 67 -10.62 -18.15 11.04
N LEU A 68 -9.40 -18.04 10.53
CA LEU A 68 -9.16 -17.60 9.16
C LEU A 68 -8.48 -18.72 8.37
N THR A 69 -8.92 -18.91 7.13
CA THR A 69 -8.24 -19.77 6.16
C THR A 69 -7.42 -18.90 5.23
N ILE A 70 -6.14 -19.26 5.07
CA ILE A 70 -5.21 -18.55 4.19
C ILE A 70 -5.14 -19.32 2.88
N SER A 71 -5.40 -18.62 1.78
CA SER A 71 -5.41 -19.19 0.42
C SER A 71 -4.35 -18.53 -0.45
N ASN A 72 -3.65 -19.33 -1.25
CA ASN A 72 -2.66 -18.90 -2.23
C ASN A 72 -3.21 -19.11 -3.64
N LEU A 73 -3.11 -18.09 -4.50
CA LEU A 73 -3.53 -18.18 -5.90
C LEU A 73 -2.39 -18.79 -6.72
N ARG A 74 -2.61 -20.01 -7.24
CA ARG A 74 -1.60 -20.78 -7.98
C ARG A 74 -1.98 -20.92 -9.45
N GLN A 75 -0.97 -20.95 -10.32
CA GLN A 75 -1.18 -21.19 -11.75
C GLN A 75 -1.19 -22.69 -12.02
N LEU A 76 -2.15 -23.17 -12.82
CA LEU A 76 -2.14 -24.57 -13.25
C LEU A 76 -1.02 -24.79 -14.28
N ARG A 77 -0.02 -25.63 -13.94
CA ARG A 77 1.17 -25.84 -14.78
C ARG A 77 1.16 -27.11 -15.64
N ARG A 78 0.17 -28.01 -15.50
CA ARG A 78 0.16 -29.30 -16.19
C ARG A 78 -1.24 -29.79 -16.57
N GLY A 79 -1.45 -29.95 -17.88
CA GLY A 79 -2.59 -30.65 -18.48
C GLY A 79 -2.63 -30.33 -19.98
N LYS A 80 -2.87 -31.35 -20.82
CA LYS A 80 -2.90 -31.22 -22.29
C LYS A 80 -3.98 -30.26 -22.81
N ASP A 81 -4.96 -29.92 -21.94
CA ASP A 81 -6.14 -29.11 -22.26
C ASP A 81 -6.27 -27.83 -21.39
N ILE A 82 -5.22 -27.44 -20.66
CA ILE A 82 -5.29 -26.26 -19.77
C ILE A 82 -4.87 -25.02 -20.54
N LYS A 83 -5.80 -24.05 -20.67
CA LYS A 83 -5.49 -22.73 -21.24
C LYS A 83 -4.43 -22.04 -20.38
N GLU A 84 -3.38 -21.55 -21.03
CA GLU A 84 -2.35 -20.72 -20.42
C GLU A 84 -3.00 -19.55 -19.66
N GLY A 85 -2.69 -19.40 -18.38
CA GLY A 85 -3.32 -18.41 -17.49
C GLY A 85 -4.52 -18.90 -16.68
N SER A 86 -4.74 -20.22 -16.56
CA SER A 86 -5.73 -20.77 -15.62
C SER A 86 -5.18 -20.75 -14.18
N PHE A 87 -5.99 -20.27 -13.22
CA PHE A 87 -5.61 -20.15 -11.80
C PHE A 87 -6.58 -20.91 -10.89
N TYR A 88 -6.11 -21.32 -9.71
CA TYR A 88 -6.94 -21.87 -8.65
C TYR A 88 -6.49 -21.38 -7.27
N TRP A 89 -7.44 -21.32 -6.33
CA TRP A 89 -7.16 -21.02 -4.94
C TRP A 89 -6.81 -22.30 -4.19
N ASP A 90 -5.62 -22.35 -3.62
CA ASP A 90 -5.16 -23.45 -2.79
C ASP A 90 -5.11 -23.02 -1.32
N LYS A 91 -5.57 -23.87 -0.40
CA LYS A 91 -5.51 -23.58 1.04
C LYS A 91 -4.10 -23.83 1.53
N VAL A 92 -3.41 -22.78 1.97
CA VAL A 92 -2.01 -22.85 2.41
C VAL A 92 -1.82 -22.58 3.89
N GLY A 93 -2.87 -22.27 4.63
CA GLY A 93 -2.73 -22.08 6.07
C GLY A 93 -4.02 -21.81 6.80
N GLU A 94 -3.89 -21.76 8.11
CA GLU A 94 -4.97 -21.47 9.05
C GLU A 94 -4.45 -20.53 10.14
N TYR A 95 -5.27 -19.56 10.51
CA TYR A 95 -5.04 -18.72 11.68
C TYR A 95 -6.16 -18.96 12.68
N THR A 96 -5.79 -19.38 13.89
CA THR A 96 -6.73 -19.69 14.96
C THR A 96 -6.06 -19.44 16.31
N ASN A 97 -6.81 -18.91 17.27
CA ASN A 97 -6.34 -18.67 18.64
C ASN A 97 -5.01 -17.87 18.74
N GLY A 98 -4.80 -16.92 17.83
CA GLY A 98 -3.56 -16.13 17.79
C GLY A 98 -2.38 -16.81 17.12
N GLU A 99 -2.53 -18.06 16.68
CA GLU A 99 -1.48 -18.85 16.04
C GLU A 99 -1.70 -18.94 14.54
N LEU A 100 -0.67 -18.61 13.75
CA LEU A 100 -0.66 -18.78 12.29
C LEU A 100 0.12 -20.05 11.93
N ARG A 101 -0.55 -20.99 11.25
CA ARG A 101 0.07 -22.19 10.67
C ARG A 101 0.03 -22.09 9.15
N MET A 102 1.21 -22.14 8.53
CA MET A 102 1.36 -21.99 7.08
C MET A 102 2.14 -23.17 6.51
N ALA A 103 1.67 -23.66 5.37
CA ALA A 103 2.37 -24.54 4.46
C ALA A 103 3.13 -23.71 3.41
N ASP A 104 3.73 -24.39 2.43
CA ASP A 104 4.48 -23.74 1.36
C ASP A 104 3.63 -22.74 0.54
N ILE A 105 4.24 -21.63 0.16
CA ILE A 105 3.62 -20.52 -0.57
C ILE A 105 4.26 -20.45 -1.95
N GLU A 106 3.43 -20.33 -2.99
CA GLU A 106 3.90 -20.01 -4.34
C GLU A 106 3.82 -18.50 -4.55
N TRP A 107 4.95 -17.91 -4.92
CA TRP A 107 5.08 -16.49 -5.24
C TRP A 107 4.91 -16.26 -6.75
N PRO A 108 4.61 -15.02 -7.17
CA PRO A 108 4.45 -14.68 -8.59
C PRO A 108 5.60 -15.19 -9.46
N GLY A 109 5.26 -15.69 -10.65
CA GLY A 109 6.20 -16.38 -11.53
C GLY A 109 6.52 -17.81 -11.08
N GLY A 110 5.75 -18.33 -10.12
CA GLY A 110 5.82 -19.72 -9.72
C GLY A 110 7.02 -20.10 -8.85
N ARG A 111 7.50 -19.13 -8.06
CA ARG A 111 8.71 -19.26 -7.23
C ARG A 111 8.36 -19.72 -5.81
N ALA A 112 9.22 -20.52 -5.19
CA ALA A 112 9.04 -20.93 -3.80
C ALA A 112 9.48 -19.85 -2.81
N ASN A 113 10.47 -19.04 -3.18
CA ASN A 113 10.98 -17.96 -2.35
C ASN A 113 10.24 -16.65 -2.67
N PRO A 114 10.02 -15.78 -1.67
CA PRO A 114 9.49 -14.45 -1.91
C PRO A 114 10.31 -13.73 -2.97
N PRO A 115 9.67 -12.88 -3.79
CA PRO A 115 10.44 -11.95 -4.60
C PRO A 115 11.38 -11.23 -3.64
N HIS A 116 12.67 -11.19 -3.99
CA HIS A 116 13.61 -10.34 -3.28
C HIS A 116 12.95 -8.96 -3.17
N GLY A 117 12.67 -8.52 -1.95
CA GLY A 117 12.24 -7.15 -1.72
C GLY A 117 13.18 -6.24 -2.51
N THR A 118 12.65 -5.20 -3.14
CA THR A 118 13.46 -4.24 -3.90
C THR A 118 14.74 -3.95 -3.12
N PRO A 119 15.94 -4.20 -3.69
CA PRO A 119 17.19 -3.88 -3.02
C PRO A 119 17.19 -2.42 -2.57
N ASP A 120 17.80 -2.15 -1.41
CA ASP A 120 18.00 -0.84 -0.77
C ASP A 120 18.81 0.14 -1.65
N LYS A 121 18.26 0.52 -2.81
CA LYS A 121 18.61 1.76 -3.51
C LYS A 121 17.32 2.55 -3.66
N PHE A 122 16.83 3.12 -2.57
CA PHE A 122 15.72 4.05 -2.66
C PHE A 122 16.15 5.25 -3.52
N HIS A 123 15.31 5.63 -4.48
CA HIS A 123 15.61 6.70 -5.42
C HIS A 123 15.12 8.04 -4.87
N VAL A 124 15.99 9.06 -4.82
CA VAL A 124 15.68 10.38 -4.25
C VAL A 124 15.55 11.43 -5.35
N ARG A 125 14.55 12.31 -5.24
CA ARG A 125 14.44 13.49 -6.10
C ARG A 125 15.00 14.70 -5.35
N VAL A 126 16.05 15.31 -5.88
CA VAL A 126 16.76 16.43 -5.27
C VAL A 126 16.48 17.69 -6.06
N VAL A 127 15.95 18.71 -5.40
CA VAL A 127 15.71 20.03 -6.00
C VAL A 127 16.90 20.95 -5.76
N THR A 128 17.24 21.77 -6.75
CA THR A 128 18.35 22.72 -6.67
C THR A 128 18.04 24.06 -7.34
N LEU A 129 18.88 25.06 -7.11
CA LEU A 129 18.89 26.37 -7.76
C LEU A 129 20.29 26.65 -8.32
N ASN A 130 20.40 27.43 -9.40
CA ASN A 130 21.68 27.88 -9.90
C ASN A 130 22.28 28.91 -8.95
N GLU A 131 23.40 28.58 -8.32
CA GLU A 131 24.08 29.42 -7.34
C GLU A 131 25.57 29.10 -7.34
N ALA A 132 26.33 29.80 -8.18
CA ALA A 132 27.78 29.67 -8.16
C ALA A 132 28.34 30.23 -6.84
N PRO A 133 29.30 29.55 -6.17
CA PRO A 133 30.06 28.38 -6.65
C PRO A 133 29.50 27.01 -6.21
N PHE A 134 28.35 26.96 -5.52
CA PHE A 134 27.79 25.74 -4.94
C PHE A 134 27.15 24.81 -5.98
N ILE A 135 26.39 25.38 -6.92
CA ILE A 135 25.77 24.71 -8.05
C ILE A 135 25.99 25.57 -9.29
N ILE A 136 26.76 25.06 -10.25
CA ILE A 136 27.10 25.71 -11.50
C ILE A 136 26.46 24.93 -12.64
N VAL A 137 25.75 25.63 -13.52
CA VAL A 137 25.01 25.04 -14.62
C VAL A 137 25.68 25.37 -15.95
N SER A 138 25.96 24.34 -16.75
CA SER A 138 26.56 24.45 -18.08
C SER A 138 25.83 23.56 -19.09
N GLU A 139 26.19 23.68 -20.36
CA GLU A 139 25.66 22.80 -21.41
C GLU A 139 26.24 21.39 -21.29
N LEU A 140 25.46 20.41 -21.75
CA LEU A 140 25.97 19.07 -21.98
C LEU A 140 26.87 19.05 -23.22
N ASP A 141 27.79 18.11 -23.25
CA ASP A 141 28.55 17.79 -24.45
C ASP A 141 27.60 17.29 -25.56
N LEU A 142 27.68 17.93 -26.74
CA LEU A 142 26.73 17.71 -27.84
C LEU A 142 26.79 16.29 -28.42
N ASP A 143 27.97 15.67 -28.40
CA ASP A 143 28.20 14.36 -29.00
C ASP A 143 27.83 13.23 -28.03
N THR A 144 28.15 13.40 -26.73
CA THR A 144 27.99 12.35 -25.72
C THR A 144 26.72 12.49 -24.88
N GLY A 145 26.10 13.67 -24.83
CA GLY A 145 24.97 13.98 -23.95
C GLY A 145 25.33 13.94 -22.47
N LYS A 146 26.61 14.08 -22.12
CA LYS A 146 27.13 14.00 -20.74
C LYS A 146 27.75 15.33 -20.31
N CYS A 147 28.01 15.44 -19.01
CA CYS A 147 28.79 16.55 -18.47
C CYS A 147 30.23 16.54 -19.03
N PRO A 148 30.73 17.68 -19.53
CA PRO A 148 32.12 17.81 -19.97
C PRO A 148 33.10 17.37 -18.86
N GLY A 149 34.11 16.58 -19.24
CA GLY A 149 35.15 16.12 -18.31
C GLY A 149 34.67 15.15 -17.21
N ASN A 150 33.43 14.66 -17.25
CA ASN A 150 32.80 13.86 -16.19
C ASN A 150 32.78 14.55 -14.81
N GLN A 151 32.86 15.88 -14.75
CA GLN A 151 32.94 16.66 -13.50
C GLN A 151 31.58 17.09 -12.94
N GLY A 152 30.51 16.34 -13.26
CA GLY A 152 29.16 16.72 -12.85
C GLY A 152 28.12 15.68 -13.17
N VAL A 153 26.86 16.06 -12.95
CA VAL A 153 25.70 15.21 -13.19
C VAL A 153 24.71 15.88 -14.11
N VAL A 154 24.04 15.07 -14.93
CA VAL A 154 22.95 15.54 -15.79
C VAL A 154 21.76 15.91 -14.92
N CYS A 155 21.23 17.12 -15.08
CA CYS A 155 20.11 17.63 -14.30
C CYS A 155 18.98 18.13 -15.21
N ASP A 156 17.74 17.92 -14.75
CA ASP A 156 16.53 18.44 -15.39
C ASP A 156 16.40 19.94 -15.09
N TRP A 157 16.48 20.77 -16.12
CA TRP A 157 16.47 22.22 -16.02
C TRP A 157 15.15 22.87 -16.46
N GLY A 158 14.08 22.08 -16.58
CA GLY A 158 12.75 22.49 -16.99
C GLY A 158 12.39 22.04 -18.40
N ASP A 159 11.29 22.57 -18.95
CA ASP A 159 10.81 22.19 -20.28
C ASP A 159 11.05 23.29 -21.32
N ILE A 160 11.39 22.88 -22.54
CA ILE A 160 11.49 23.75 -23.72
C ILE A 160 10.50 23.30 -24.79
N THR A 161 9.93 24.26 -25.52
CA THR A 161 9.08 24.00 -26.69
C THR A 161 9.96 23.90 -27.93
N VAL A 162 10.10 22.70 -28.49
CA VAL A 162 10.79 22.47 -29.77
C VAL A 162 9.75 22.33 -30.86
N THR A 163 9.95 23.01 -32.00
CA THR A 163 9.08 22.87 -33.17
C THR A 163 9.76 21.95 -34.18
N GLU A 164 9.27 20.72 -34.29
CA GLU A 164 9.71 19.77 -35.32
C GLU A 164 8.57 19.59 -36.32
N ASN A 165 8.84 19.82 -37.61
CA ASN A 165 7.88 19.60 -38.70
C ASN A 165 6.52 20.33 -38.50
N GLY A 166 6.55 21.54 -37.93
CA GLY A 166 5.36 22.34 -37.64
C GLY A 166 4.56 21.92 -36.39
N VAL A 167 5.00 20.88 -35.69
CA VAL A 167 4.38 20.42 -34.43
C VAL A 167 5.21 20.92 -33.25
N LYS A 168 4.58 21.67 -32.35
CA LYS A 168 5.18 22.08 -31.07
C LYS A 168 5.19 20.90 -30.11
N LYS A 169 6.37 20.45 -29.68
CA LYS A 169 6.56 19.42 -28.65
C LYS A 169 7.25 20.04 -27.43
N ASN A 170 6.76 19.69 -26.24
CA ASN A 170 7.46 20.01 -25.00
C ASN A 170 8.51 18.92 -24.75
N THR A 171 9.77 19.34 -24.60
CA THR A 171 10.90 18.44 -24.33
C THR A 171 11.63 18.93 -23.09
N THR A 172 12.03 18.00 -22.23
CA THR A 172 12.81 18.31 -21.04
C THR A 172 14.21 18.80 -21.43
N LEU A 173 14.59 19.95 -20.89
CA LEU A 173 15.90 20.57 -21.07
C LEU A 173 16.87 20.00 -20.05
N TYR A 174 17.78 19.16 -20.50
CA TYR A 174 18.87 18.67 -19.66
C TYR A 174 20.08 19.60 -19.71
N LYS A 175 20.70 19.82 -18.56
CA LYS A 175 21.94 20.60 -18.40
C LYS A 175 22.97 19.80 -17.60
N CYS A 176 24.22 20.25 -17.62
CA CYS A 176 25.23 19.77 -16.71
C CYS A 176 25.22 20.59 -15.42
N CYS A 177 25.03 19.93 -14.28
CA CYS A 177 25.14 20.53 -12.96
C CYS A 177 26.45 20.09 -12.30
N THR A 178 27.25 21.05 -11.84
CA THR A 178 28.56 20.87 -11.21
C THR A 178 28.65 21.71 -9.92
N GLY A 179 29.73 21.57 -9.15
CA GLY A 179 30.01 22.39 -7.98
C GLY A 179 29.93 21.63 -6.66
N TYR A 180 30.25 22.32 -5.56
CA TYR A 180 30.43 21.71 -4.24
C TYR A 180 29.23 20.86 -3.78
N CYS A 181 28.01 21.34 -3.99
CA CYS A 181 26.81 20.63 -3.56
C CYS A 181 26.53 19.38 -4.41
N VAL A 182 26.98 19.34 -5.67
CA VAL A 182 26.88 18.14 -6.52
C VAL A 182 27.89 17.09 -6.08
N ASP A 183 29.13 17.50 -5.78
CA ASP A 183 30.17 16.58 -5.30
C ASP A 183 29.78 15.94 -3.96
N LEU A 184 29.25 16.75 -3.03
CA LEU A 184 28.72 16.26 -1.76
C LEU A 184 27.56 15.29 -1.97
N LEU A 185 26.64 15.59 -2.90
CA LEU A 185 25.50 14.72 -3.20
C LEU A 185 25.95 13.37 -3.78
N ASN A 186 26.93 13.36 -4.69
CA ASN A 186 27.54 12.12 -5.19
C ASN A 186 28.16 11.30 -4.06
N LYS A 187 28.92 11.96 -3.18
CA LYS A 187 29.54 11.29 -2.03
C LYS A 187 28.51 10.64 -1.10
N LEU A 188 27.43 11.37 -0.79
CA LEU A 188 26.32 10.83 0.01
C LEU A 188 25.62 9.66 -0.69
N ALA A 189 25.41 9.75 -2.00
CA ALA A 189 24.79 8.68 -2.79
C ALA A 189 25.62 7.39 -2.75
N ASP A 190 26.94 7.51 -2.89
CA ASP A 190 27.87 6.38 -2.84
C ASP A 190 28.00 5.79 -1.43
N ASP A 191 28.13 6.64 -0.40
CA ASP A 191 28.35 6.19 0.98
C ASP A 191 27.09 5.56 1.60
N ILE A 192 25.90 6.08 1.28
CA ILE A 192 24.62 5.61 1.83
C ILE A 192 24.00 4.54 0.90
N GLY A 193 24.32 4.55 -0.39
CA GLY A 193 23.83 3.58 -1.37
C GLY A 193 22.50 3.97 -2.03
N PHE A 194 22.21 5.25 -2.23
CA PHE A 194 21.01 5.69 -2.96
C PHE A 194 21.30 6.16 -4.39
N THR A 195 20.27 6.22 -5.23
CA THR A 195 20.33 6.88 -6.55
C THR A 195 19.50 8.15 -6.52
N TYR A 196 19.80 9.13 -7.38
CA TYR A 196 19.05 10.37 -7.37
C TYR A 196 18.82 10.96 -8.76
N THR A 197 17.79 11.79 -8.86
CA THR A 197 17.56 12.72 -9.97
C THR A 197 17.67 14.15 -9.45
N LEU A 198 18.51 14.97 -10.09
CA LEU A 198 18.68 16.38 -9.75
C LEU A 198 17.84 17.25 -10.70
N TYR A 199 17.04 18.17 -10.15
CA TYR A 199 16.19 19.06 -10.96
C TYR A 199 16.12 20.49 -10.42
N LYS A 200 15.90 21.45 -11.31
CA LYS A 200 15.76 22.87 -10.97
C LYS A 200 14.42 23.15 -10.29
N VAL A 201 14.43 24.01 -9.27
CA VAL A 201 13.20 24.59 -8.71
C VAL A 201 12.42 25.40 -9.78
N ARG A 202 11.10 25.21 -9.84
CA ARG A 202 10.25 25.76 -10.91
C ARG A 202 10.09 27.28 -10.85
N ASP A 203 10.00 27.86 -9.65
CA ASP A 203 9.79 29.29 -9.45
C ASP A 203 11.08 30.11 -9.43
N GLY A 204 12.24 29.43 -9.38
CA GLY A 204 13.56 30.06 -9.27
C GLY A 204 13.83 30.74 -7.93
N LYS A 205 13.10 30.39 -6.86
CA LYS A 205 13.19 31.05 -5.55
C LYS A 205 13.50 30.06 -4.43
N TRP A 206 14.04 30.59 -3.33
CA TRP A 206 14.38 29.83 -2.12
C TRP A 206 13.17 29.43 -1.26
N GLY A 207 12.02 30.06 -1.47
CA GLY A 207 10.83 29.88 -0.64
C GLY A 207 10.87 30.74 0.63
N ILE A 208 10.31 31.94 0.55
CA ILE A 208 10.09 32.82 1.73
C ILE A 208 8.59 32.83 2.01
N LYS A 209 8.19 32.61 3.26
CA LYS A 209 6.79 32.78 3.68
C LYS A 209 6.41 34.25 3.53
N SER A 210 5.51 34.59 2.61
CA SER A 210 4.99 35.95 2.56
C SER A 210 4.22 36.21 3.85
N VAL A 211 4.66 37.17 4.64
CA VAL A 211 3.87 37.67 5.77
C VAL A 211 2.69 38.42 5.14
N ARG A 212 1.47 37.90 5.35
CA ARG A 212 0.23 38.62 5.09
C ARG A 212 -0.20 39.33 6.35
#